data_AF-A0A5J4KKS8-F1
#
_entry.id   AF-A0A5J4KKS8-F1
#
_cell.length_a   1.000
_cell.length_b   1.000
_cell.length_c   1.000
_cell.angle_alpha   90.00
_cell.angle_beta   90.00
_cell.angle_gamma   90.00
#
_symmetry.space_group_name_H-M   'P 1'
#
loop_
_entity.id
_entity.type
_entity.pdbx_description
1 polymer ?
#
loop_
_entity_poly.entity_id
_entity_poly.type
_entity_poly.pdbx_seq_one_letter_code
_entity_poly.pdbx_strand_id
1 'polypeptide(L)'
;MQQIHNTTLQQLDGSSFSFAPPGPDRHNSLLVDTIELFSPRYAPHAYILYLQDPANMVKIYEWQQLVALGIQAVTITDLPDILLYQARKQVLYCIDVFTLHGVISNQRKQAIEQTMKHCNLRRIYISACYDLSDYKQCVEQIVWGSYIWLAHKPEHTIFHW
;
A
#
# COMPACT_ATOMS: atom_id res chain seq x y z
N MET A 1 -24.42 16.89 6.78
CA MET A 1 -24.11 15.45 6.73
C MET A 1 -22.95 15.27 5.77
N GLN A 2 -21.81 14.78 6.25
CA GLN A 2 -20.65 14.46 5.40
C GLN A 2 -20.91 13.14 4.68
N GLN A 3 -20.77 13.10 3.36
CA GLN A 3 -20.93 11.88 2.56
C GLN A 3 -19.71 10.99 2.72
N ILE A 4 -19.91 9.78 3.24
CA ILE A 4 -18.87 8.76 3.38
C ILE A 4 -18.66 8.11 2.00
N HIS A 5 -17.41 8.05 1.52
CA HIS A 5 -17.07 7.38 0.28
C HIS A 5 -16.63 5.94 0.58
N ASN A 6 -17.35 4.96 0.01
CA ASN A 6 -16.99 3.55 0.16
C ASN A 6 -15.94 3.18 -0.88
N THR A 7 -14.80 2.64 -0.44
CA THR A 7 -13.80 2.11 -1.37
C THR A 7 -14.29 0.83 -2.05
N THR A 8 -13.84 0.58 -3.27
CA THR A 8 -14.12 -0.68 -3.99
C THR A 8 -13.28 -1.85 -3.48
N LEU A 9 -12.25 -1.56 -2.67
CA LEU A 9 -11.45 -2.58 -1.99
C LEU A 9 -12.28 -3.28 -0.91
N GLN A 10 -12.08 -4.59 -0.79
CA GLN A 10 -12.79 -5.43 0.16
C GLN A 10 -11.80 -6.10 1.12
N GLN A 11 -12.23 -6.24 2.37
CA GLN A 11 -11.67 -7.21 3.31
C GLN A 11 -12.06 -8.63 2.88
N LEU A 12 -11.45 -9.64 3.50
CA LEU A 12 -11.66 -11.03 3.06
C LEU A 12 -13.08 -11.55 3.31
N ASP A 13 -13.76 -11.00 4.31
CA ASP A 13 -15.17 -11.28 4.61
C ASP A 13 -16.15 -10.56 3.65
N GLY A 14 -15.63 -9.82 2.66
CA GLY A 14 -16.41 -9.03 1.72
C GLY A 14 -16.86 -7.68 2.26
N SER A 15 -16.51 -7.33 3.51
CA SER A 15 -16.82 -6.03 4.09
C SER A 15 -16.03 -4.92 3.39
N SER A 16 -16.70 -3.79 3.20
CA SER A 16 -16.07 -2.54 2.76
C SER A 16 -15.72 -1.69 3.96
N PHE A 17 -14.71 -0.84 3.79
CA PHE A 17 -14.36 0.21 4.74
C PHE A 17 -14.47 1.56 4.03
N SER A 18 -14.42 2.63 4.81
CA SER A 18 -14.54 3.99 4.28
C SER A 18 -13.55 4.90 4.97
N PHE A 19 -13.20 5.98 4.29
CA PHE A 19 -12.36 7.03 4.82
C PHE A 19 -13.18 8.29 5.04
N ALA A 20 -12.62 9.21 5.83
CA ALA A 20 -13.14 10.57 5.86
C ALA A 20 -13.13 11.16 4.44
N PRO A 21 -14.22 11.80 4.01
CA PRO A 21 -14.26 12.40 2.69
C PRO A 21 -13.19 13.48 2.55
N PRO A 22 -12.55 13.62 1.37
CA PRO A 22 -11.63 14.72 1.15
C PRO A 22 -12.34 16.07 1.32
N GLY A 23 -11.71 16.96 2.07
CA GLY A 23 -12.14 18.36 2.15
C GLY A 23 -12.05 19.09 0.80
N PRO A 24 -12.61 20.32 0.69
CA PRO A 24 -12.70 21.07 -0.56
C PRO A 24 -11.36 21.34 -1.26
N ASP A 25 -10.25 21.36 -0.52
CA ASP A 25 -8.89 21.55 -1.04
C ASP A 25 -8.06 20.25 -1.19
N ARG A 26 -8.73 19.08 -1.13
CA ARG A 26 -8.17 17.72 -1.17
C ARG A 26 -6.86 17.55 -0.37
N HIS A 27 -6.99 17.47 0.95
CA HIS A 27 -5.92 17.13 1.90
C HIS A 27 -6.14 15.75 2.57
N ASN A 28 -6.41 14.71 1.78
CA ASN A 28 -6.43 13.34 2.32
C ASN A 28 -5.00 12.82 2.47
N SER A 29 -4.78 11.93 3.44
CA SER A 29 -3.47 11.30 3.60
C SER A 29 -3.13 10.45 2.37
N LEU A 30 -1.83 10.34 2.06
CA LEU A 30 -1.32 9.55 0.95
C LEU A 30 -1.75 8.07 1.00
N LEU A 31 -2.04 7.55 2.20
CA LEU A 31 -2.65 6.23 2.39
C LEU A 31 -4.02 6.13 1.72
N VAL A 32 -4.91 7.08 2.01
CA VAL A 32 -6.26 7.12 1.44
C VAL A 32 -6.19 7.24 -0.07
N ASP A 33 -5.34 8.14 -0.59
CA ASP A 33 -5.16 8.28 -2.03
C ASP A 33 -4.62 7.00 -2.68
N THR A 34 -3.72 6.27 -2.01
CA THR A 34 -3.23 4.98 -2.50
C THR A 34 -4.37 3.95 -2.56
N ILE A 35 -5.24 3.91 -1.56
CA ILE A 35 -6.37 2.98 -1.54
C ILE A 35 -7.44 3.35 -2.58
N GLU A 36 -7.82 4.62 -2.68
CA GLU A 36 -8.91 5.08 -3.53
C GLU A 36 -8.50 5.30 -5.00
N LEU A 37 -7.25 5.68 -5.25
CA LEU A 37 -6.78 6.02 -6.60
C LEU A 37 -5.87 4.95 -7.20
N PHE A 38 -4.88 4.45 -6.44
CA PHE A 38 -3.94 3.44 -6.96
C PHE A 38 -4.60 2.06 -7.07
N SER A 39 -5.19 1.56 -5.98
CA SER A 39 -5.69 0.18 -5.93
C SER A 39 -6.67 -0.18 -7.05
N PRO A 40 -7.75 0.58 -7.34
CA PRO A 40 -8.69 0.20 -8.40
C PRO A 40 -8.06 0.21 -9.80
N ARG A 41 -6.97 0.96 -10.00
CA ARG A 41 -6.27 1.04 -11.29
C ARG A 41 -5.24 -0.08 -11.47
N TYR A 42 -4.41 -0.33 -10.46
CA TYR A 42 -3.23 -1.19 -10.59
C TYR A 42 -3.37 -2.56 -9.90
N ALA A 43 -4.29 -2.68 -8.95
CA ALA A 43 -4.59 -3.89 -8.20
C ALA A 43 -6.10 -4.19 -8.17
N PRO A 44 -6.81 -4.21 -9.32
CA PRO A 44 -8.26 -4.39 -9.33
C PRO A 44 -8.68 -5.73 -8.74
N HIS A 45 -9.73 -5.75 -7.93
CA HIS A 45 -10.19 -6.96 -7.21
C HIS A 45 -9.14 -7.59 -6.28
N ALA A 46 -8.13 -6.83 -5.86
CA ALA A 46 -7.30 -7.24 -4.74
C ALA A 46 -8.08 -7.15 -3.43
N TYR A 47 -7.70 -7.97 -2.46
CA TYR A 47 -8.13 -7.87 -1.07
C TYR A 47 -7.12 -7.05 -0.29
N ILE A 48 -7.59 -6.25 0.66
CA ILE A 48 -6.70 -5.58 1.60
C ILE A 48 -6.39 -6.54 2.75
N LEU A 49 -5.12 -6.90 2.93
CA LEU A 49 -4.69 -7.78 4.02
C LEU A 49 -4.17 -7.00 5.22
N TYR A 50 -3.61 -5.82 4.96
CA TYR A 50 -3.06 -4.96 5.98
C TYR A 50 -3.16 -3.49 5.57
N LEU A 51 -3.60 -2.66 6.52
CA LEU A 51 -3.56 -1.20 6.46
C LEU A 51 -3.48 -0.68 7.88
N GLN A 52 -2.57 0.25 8.12
CA GLN A 52 -2.54 1.03 9.34
C GLN A 52 -2.58 2.51 9.00
N ASP A 53 -3.73 3.15 9.21
CA ASP A 53 -3.90 4.59 9.12
C ASP A 53 -4.24 5.16 10.51
N PRO A 54 -3.22 5.61 11.27
CA PRO A 54 -3.46 6.16 12.59
C PRO A 54 -4.25 7.48 12.55
N ALA A 55 -4.16 8.25 11.45
CA ALA A 55 -4.84 9.53 11.33
C ALA A 55 -6.36 9.36 11.15
N ASN A 56 -6.76 8.33 10.40
CA ASN A 56 -8.17 7.99 10.20
C ASN A 56 -8.68 6.90 11.16
N MET A 57 -7.86 6.47 12.13
CA MET A 57 -8.14 5.36 13.06
C MET A 57 -8.57 4.05 12.35
N VAL A 58 -8.08 3.84 11.12
CA VAL A 58 -8.34 2.62 10.36
C VAL A 58 -7.22 1.63 10.63
N LYS A 59 -7.60 0.43 11.07
CA LYS A 59 -6.69 -0.70 11.22
C LYS A 59 -7.31 -1.94 10.61
N ILE A 60 -6.70 -2.44 9.55
CA ILE A 60 -7.05 -3.70 8.90
C ILE A 60 -5.87 -4.65 9.10
N TYR A 61 -6.16 -5.86 9.60
CA TYR A 61 -5.15 -6.88 9.84
C TYR A 61 -5.74 -8.28 9.70
N GLU A 62 -5.64 -8.83 8.49
CA GLU A 62 -6.15 -10.16 8.12
C GLU A 62 -5.19 -11.27 8.56
N TRP A 63 -4.97 -11.39 9.87
CA TRP A 63 -3.96 -12.25 10.47
C TRP A 63 -3.99 -13.70 9.97
N GLN A 64 -5.17 -14.32 9.93
CA GLN A 64 -5.31 -15.72 9.53
C GLN A 64 -4.84 -15.94 8.09
N GLN A 65 -5.17 -15.01 7.19
CA GLN A 65 -4.75 -15.08 5.80
C GLN A 65 -3.26 -14.79 5.63
N LEU A 66 -2.71 -13.81 6.37
CA LEU A 66 -1.27 -13.54 6.36
C LEU A 66 -0.48 -14.79 6.76
N VAL A 67 -0.88 -15.47 7.85
CA VAL A 67 -0.26 -16.71 8.30
C VAL A 67 -0.40 -17.82 7.25
N ALA A 68 -1.59 -17.99 6.66
CA ALA A 68 -1.84 -18.97 5.60
C ALA A 68 -0.97 -18.73 4.35
N LEU A 69 -0.63 -17.46 4.07
CA LEU A 69 0.28 -17.09 2.99
C LEU A 69 1.76 -17.19 3.37
N GLY A 70 2.11 -17.65 4.58
CA GLY A 70 3.49 -17.75 5.05
C GLY A 70 4.10 -16.40 5.45
N ILE A 71 3.27 -15.40 5.76
CA ILE A 71 3.68 -14.08 6.25
C ILE A 71 3.53 -14.08 7.76
N GLN A 72 4.66 -14.12 8.47
CA GLN A 72 4.70 -14.08 9.92
C GLN A 72 5.55 -12.88 10.34
N ALA A 73 4.90 -11.73 10.48
CA ALA A 73 5.57 -10.53 10.98
C ALA A 73 5.91 -10.72 12.46
N VAL A 74 7.18 -10.50 12.81
CA VAL A 74 7.65 -10.52 14.21
C VAL A 74 7.15 -9.27 14.93
N THR A 75 7.12 -8.14 14.23
CA THR A 75 6.49 -6.90 14.66
C THR A 75 5.67 -6.28 13.51
N ILE A 76 4.63 -5.53 13.87
CA ILE A 76 3.78 -4.80 12.92
C ILE A 76 4.58 -3.81 12.05
N THR A 77 5.71 -3.30 12.54
CA THR A 77 6.61 -2.38 11.83
C THR A 77 7.33 -3.02 10.64
N ASP A 78 7.36 -4.35 10.56
CA ASP A 78 8.07 -5.08 9.51
C ASP A 78 7.20 -5.30 8.25
N LEU A 79 5.91 -4.97 8.31
CA LEU A 79 5.01 -4.98 7.16
C LEU A 79 5.04 -3.63 6.42
N PRO A 80 4.80 -3.63 5.10
CA PRO A 80 4.54 -2.40 4.36
C PRO A 80 3.31 -1.68 4.90
N ASP A 81 3.20 -0.36 4.71
CA ASP A 81 2.04 0.43 5.15
C ASP A 81 0.69 -0.12 4.65
N ILE A 82 0.68 -0.62 3.41
CA ILE A 82 -0.47 -1.26 2.78
C ILE A 82 -0.02 -2.58 2.15
N LEU A 83 -0.76 -3.65 2.42
CA LEU A 83 -0.59 -4.93 1.75
C LEU A 83 -1.88 -5.33 1.02
N LEU A 84 -1.81 -5.41 -0.32
CA LEU A 84 -2.92 -5.88 -1.15
C LEU A 84 -2.61 -7.25 -1.75
N TYR A 85 -3.59 -8.14 -1.73
CA TYR A 85 -3.48 -9.49 -2.27
C TYR A 85 -4.40 -9.68 -3.47
N GLN A 86 -3.82 -9.96 -4.65
CA GLN A 86 -4.57 -10.27 -5.85
C GLN A 86 -4.52 -11.77 -6.16
N ALA A 87 -5.51 -12.50 -5.67
CA ALA A 87 -5.56 -13.97 -5.74
C ALA A 87 -5.40 -14.52 -7.17
N ARG A 88 -6.11 -13.94 -8.16
CA ARG A 88 -6.04 -14.41 -9.56
C ARG A 88 -4.63 -14.34 -10.15
N LYS A 89 -3.83 -13.35 -9.74
CA LYS A 89 -2.45 -13.16 -10.24
C LYS A 89 -1.39 -13.77 -9.32
N GLN A 90 -1.77 -14.25 -8.13
CA GLN A 90 -0.84 -14.71 -7.09
C GLN A 90 0.22 -13.64 -6.77
N VAL A 91 -0.24 -12.38 -6.61
CA VAL A 91 0.61 -11.21 -6.35
C VAL A 91 0.27 -10.56 -5.01
N LEU A 92 1.30 -10.15 -4.28
CA LEU A 92 1.24 -9.19 -3.20
C LEU A 92 1.77 -7.83 -3.66
N TYR A 93 0.98 -6.79 -3.46
CA TYR A 93 1.41 -5.41 -3.63
C TYR A 93 1.84 -4.90 -2.26
N CYS A 94 3.14 -4.71 -2.10
CA CYS A 94 3.78 -4.16 -0.91
C CYS A 94 3.97 -2.66 -1.13
N ILE A 95 3.19 -1.84 -0.44
CA ILE A 95 3.16 -0.39 -0.68
C ILE A 95 3.54 0.32 0.62
N ASP A 96 4.60 1.14 0.56
CA ASP A 96 4.91 2.12 1.61
C ASP A 96 4.55 3.52 1.08
N VAL A 97 3.97 4.36 1.94
CA VAL A 97 3.71 5.76 1.65
C VAL A 97 4.85 6.62 2.20
N PHE A 98 5.26 7.60 1.41
CA PHE A 98 6.42 8.45 1.72
C PHE A 98 6.38 9.09 3.11
N THR A 99 5.18 9.43 3.62
CA THR A 99 5.00 10.14 4.89
C THR A 99 5.21 9.29 6.15
N LEU A 100 5.29 7.97 6.05
CA LEU A 100 5.39 7.07 7.21
C LEU A 100 6.76 6.40 7.30
N HIS A 101 7.00 5.39 6.47
CA HIS A 101 8.27 4.66 6.43
C HIS A 101 9.26 5.21 5.40
N GLY A 102 8.90 6.29 4.70
CA GLY A 102 9.65 6.79 3.56
C GLY A 102 9.36 5.97 2.31
N VAL A 103 10.38 5.79 1.47
CA VAL A 103 10.29 4.95 0.28
C VAL A 103 10.76 3.53 0.56
N ILE A 104 10.40 2.60 -0.31
CA ILE A 104 10.95 1.25 -0.28
C ILE A 104 12.42 1.31 -0.73
N SER A 105 13.31 1.44 0.24
CA SER A 105 14.75 1.36 0.06
C SER A 105 15.26 -0.08 0.01
N ASN A 106 16.55 -0.27 -0.31
CA ASN A 106 17.19 -1.58 -0.29
C ASN A 106 17.03 -2.27 1.08
N GLN A 107 17.29 -1.54 2.17
CA GLN A 107 17.15 -2.05 3.53
C GLN A 107 15.69 -2.36 3.87
N ARG A 108 14.76 -1.49 3.48
CA ARG A 108 13.32 -1.71 3.70
C ARG A 108 12.80 -2.92 2.94
N LYS A 109 13.20 -3.08 1.67
CA LYS A 109 12.88 -4.27 0.87
C LYS A 109 13.42 -5.54 1.52
N GLN A 110 14.66 -5.55 2.00
CA GLN A 110 15.25 -6.69 2.70
C GLN A 110 14.45 -7.07 3.96
N ALA A 111 14.01 -6.08 4.74
CA ALA A 111 13.16 -6.33 5.91
C ALA A 111 11.82 -6.96 5.51
N ILE A 112 11.14 -6.43 4.49
CA ILE A 112 9.89 -6.98 3.96
C ILE A 112 10.09 -8.42 3.45
N GLU A 113 11.15 -8.67 2.69
CA GLU A 113 11.48 -10.00 2.17
C GLU A 113 11.75 -11.01 3.29
N GLN A 114 12.42 -10.59 4.36
CA GLN A 114 12.67 -11.44 5.52
C GLN A 114 11.37 -11.81 6.25
N THR A 115 10.47 -10.85 6.43
CA THR A 115 9.13 -11.06 7.00
C THR A 115 8.27 -12.00 6.18
N MET A 116 8.46 -11.98 4.86
CA MET A 116 7.68 -12.75 3.91
C MET A 116 8.44 -13.96 3.35
N LYS A 117 9.56 -14.39 3.94
CA LYS A 117 10.46 -15.41 3.37
C LYS A 117 9.83 -16.76 3.06
N HIS A 118 8.72 -17.09 3.73
CA HIS A 118 7.97 -18.34 3.52
C HIS A 118 6.74 -18.14 2.62
N CYS A 119 6.49 -16.92 2.16
CA CYS A 119 5.45 -16.62 1.19
C CYS A 119 5.95 -16.87 -0.23
N ASN A 120 5.20 -17.67 -0.99
CA ASN A 120 5.54 -18.04 -2.36
C ASN A 120 4.94 -17.09 -3.41
N LEU A 121 4.17 -16.09 -2.99
CA LEU A 121 3.56 -15.12 -3.90
C LEU A 121 4.61 -14.18 -4.48
N ARG A 122 4.40 -13.76 -5.74
CA ARG A 122 5.21 -12.69 -6.32
C ARG A 122 4.93 -11.39 -5.59
N ARG A 123 5.98 -10.65 -5.24
CA ARG A 123 5.87 -9.33 -4.62
C ARG A 123 6.08 -8.23 -5.66
N ILE A 124 5.27 -7.19 -5.59
CA ILE A 124 5.45 -5.92 -6.31
C ILE A 124 5.64 -4.85 -5.25
N TYR A 125 6.75 -4.12 -5.35
CA TYR A 125 7.12 -3.06 -4.42
C TYR A 125 6.74 -1.71 -5.01
N ILE A 126 6.00 -0.92 -4.24
CA ILE A 126 5.56 0.41 -4.64
C ILE A 126 5.89 1.42 -3.55
N SER A 127 6.59 2.48 -3.92
CA SER A 127 6.70 3.69 -3.09
C SER A 127 5.66 4.69 -3.57
N ALA A 128 4.69 5.02 -2.73
CA ALA A 128 3.70 6.05 -3.03
C ALA A 128 4.23 7.42 -2.56
N CYS A 129 4.11 8.43 -3.42
CA CYS A 129 4.47 9.83 -3.12
C CYS A 129 3.29 10.74 -3.53
N TYR A 130 3.20 11.96 -3.00
CA TYR A 130 2.18 12.90 -3.48
C TYR A 130 2.52 13.36 -4.89
N ASP A 131 3.76 13.82 -5.09
CA ASP A 131 4.16 14.47 -6.32
C ASP A 131 5.61 14.21 -6.78
N LEU A 132 5.99 14.88 -7.87
CA LEU A 132 7.35 14.82 -8.40
C LEU A 132 8.37 15.48 -7.47
N SER A 133 7.95 16.37 -6.57
CA SER A 133 8.82 17.03 -5.60
C SER A 133 9.26 16.03 -4.54
N ASP A 134 8.31 15.29 -3.96
CA ASP A 134 8.58 14.16 -3.06
C ASP A 134 9.52 13.14 -3.74
N TYR A 135 9.19 12.73 -4.97
CA TYR A 135 9.99 11.78 -5.73
C TYR A 135 11.44 12.24 -5.89
N LYS A 136 11.69 13.50 -6.24
CA LYS A 136 13.05 14.03 -6.40
C LYS A 136 13.85 14.00 -5.11
N GLN A 137 13.21 14.14 -3.95
CA GLN A 137 13.89 14.09 -2.65
C GLN A 137 14.34 12.68 -2.28
N CYS A 138 13.61 11.66 -2.75
CA CYS A 138 13.83 10.28 -2.33
C CYS A 138 14.38 9.36 -3.42
N VAL A 139 14.50 9.82 -4.68
CA VAL A 139 14.88 8.99 -5.84
C VAL A 139 16.13 8.15 -5.62
N GLU A 140 17.15 8.68 -4.95
CA GLU A 140 18.41 7.97 -4.68
C GLU A 140 18.27 6.82 -3.66
N GLN A 141 17.20 6.84 -2.86
CA GLN A 141 16.95 5.84 -1.82
C GLN A 141 16.07 4.69 -2.33
N ILE A 142 15.34 4.88 -3.44
CA ILE A 142 14.38 3.92 -3.96
C ILE A 142 15.10 2.68 -4.47
N VAL A 143 14.62 1.49 -4.10
CA VAL A 143 15.20 0.24 -4.54
C VAL A 143 14.96 0.01 -6.04
N TRP A 144 15.98 -0.47 -6.73
CA TRP A 144 15.85 -0.95 -8.11
C TRP A 144 14.82 -2.08 -8.25
N GLY A 145 14.20 -2.17 -9.43
CA GLY A 145 13.15 -3.14 -9.73
C GLY A 145 11.85 -2.90 -8.97
N SER A 146 11.57 -1.66 -8.59
CA SER A 146 10.34 -1.24 -7.90
C SER A 146 9.59 -0.14 -8.65
N TYR A 147 8.34 0.08 -8.28
CA TYR A 147 7.51 1.13 -8.84
C TYR A 147 7.42 2.33 -7.89
N ILE A 148 7.27 3.51 -8.47
CA ILE A 148 6.85 4.72 -7.81
C ILE A 148 5.48 5.08 -8.34
N TRP A 149 4.57 5.44 -7.45
CA TRP A 149 3.26 5.96 -7.81
C TRP A 149 3.08 7.36 -7.22
N LEU A 150 2.49 8.27 -8.00
CA LEU A 150 2.34 9.67 -7.64
C LEU A 150 0.85 10.03 -7.55
N ALA A 151 0.38 10.44 -6.37
CA ALA A 151 -1.04 10.74 -6.15
C ALA A 151 -1.57 11.86 -7.05
N HIS A 152 -0.77 12.90 -7.33
CA HIS A 152 -1.17 14.01 -8.22
C HIS A 152 -1.28 13.61 -9.71
N LYS A 153 -0.74 12.44 -10.10
CA LYS A 153 -0.82 11.87 -11.45
C LYS A 153 -1.18 10.39 -11.35
N PRO A 154 -2.38 10.06 -10.85
CA PRO A 154 -2.72 8.72 -10.40
C PRO A 154 -2.77 7.71 -11.54
N GLU A 155 -2.91 8.16 -12.79
CA GLU A 155 -2.89 7.33 -14.00
C GLU A 155 -1.50 6.83 -14.41
N HIS A 156 -0.45 7.28 -13.73
CA HIS A 156 0.93 6.95 -14.08
C HIS A 156 1.72 6.32 -12.94
N THR A 157 2.66 5.46 -13.31
CA THR A 157 3.72 4.95 -12.44
C THR A 157 5.06 5.14 -13.12
N ILE A 158 6.12 5.26 -12.31
CA ILE A 158 7.51 5.23 -12.77
C ILE A 158 8.06 3.88 -12.33
N PHE A 159 8.68 3.12 -13.23
CA PHE A 159 9.43 1.93 -12.85
C PHE A 159 10.91 2.29 -12.75
N HIS A 160 11.52 1.99 -11.61
CA HIS A 160 12.92 2.25 -11.34
C HIS A 160 13.75 1.03 -11.75
N TRP A 161 14.44 1.13 -12.89
CA TRP A 161 15.23 0.06 -13.52
C TRP A 161 16.65 -0.03 -12.98
#